data_AF-A0A956BV44-F1
#
_entry.id   AF-A0A956BV44-F1
#
_cell.length_a   1.000
_cell.length_b   1.000
_cell.length_c   1.000
_cell.angle_alpha   90.00
_cell.angle_beta   90.00
_cell.angle_gamma   90.00
#
_symmetry.space_group_name_H-M   'P 1'
#
loop_
_entity.id
_entity.type
_entity.pdbx_description
1 polymer ?
#
loop_
_entity_poly.entity_id
_entity_poly.type
_entity_poly.pdbx_seq_one_letter_code
_entity_poly.pdbx_strand_id
1 'polypeptide(L)'
;MSPSSRAPLPVDSSSASDSADVAVGDPAEDTHGTKPVLASAPGHARPEVEIDPTPALAQDVLALFRGPFADVRFPDVDRASLEADVIALLHAQAEVEALDRALEDARQVVKSRSEHLLGSSSRALAYAKVFALGQPTLEDAVGRVRSTPSEAGAKPRGVKKKRGAREATGVQLPIRAPVESAGDTDVALEGELAAE
;
A
#
# COMPACT_ATOMS: atom_id res chain seq x y z
N MET A 1 40.89 -40.56 29.20
CA MET A 1 40.93 -41.27 27.91
C MET A 1 40.05 -40.49 26.95
N SER A 2 40.68 -39.74 26.05
CA SER A 2 40.08 -38.73 25.16
C SER A 2 39.58 -39.36 23.85
N PRO A 3 38.76 -38.62 23.06
CA PRO A 3 37.75 -39.18 22.16
C PRO A 3 38.26 -39.50 20.75
N SER A 4 37.66 -40.51 20.11
CA SER A 4 37.97 -40.91 18.74
C SER A 4 37.18 -40.06 17.74
N SER A 5 37.86 -39.06 17.19
CA SER A 5 37.45 -38.21 16.08
C SER A 5 37.62 -38.99 14.76
N ARG A 6 36.55 -39.09 13.94
CA ARG A 6 36.60 -39.67 12.60
C ARG A 6 36.45 -38.56 11.56
N ALA A 7 37.58 -38.19 10.96
CA ALA A 7 37.69 -37.25 9.85
C ALA A 7 37.42 -37.94 8.48
N PRO A 8 37.07 -37.17 7.43
CA PRO A 8 36.57 -37.67 6.14
C PRO A 8 37.68 -38.10 5.16
N LEU A 9 37.32 -39.00 4.23
CA LEU A 9 38.16 -39.46 3.12
C LEU A 9 38.10 -38.49 1.92
N PRO A 10 39.22 -38.25 1.22
CA PRO A 10 39.29 -37.51 -0.05
C PRO A 10 39.27 -38.45 -1.28
N VAL A 11 39.24 -37.81 -2.46
CA VAL A 11 39.48 -38.29 -3.85
C VAL A 11 38.29 -38.96 -4.56
N ASP A 12 37.97 -38.73 -5.84
CA ASP A 12 38.79 -38.33 -7.00
C ASP A 12 37.99 -37.63 -8.12
N SER A 13 38.61 -36.62 -8.71
CA SER A 13 38.88 -36.38 -10.15
C SER A 13 37.92 -36.87 -11.26
N SER A 14 37.30 -35.91 -11.98
CA SER A 14 37.01 -35.97 -13.42
C SER A 14 36.80 -34.54 -13.94
N SER A 15 37.75 -33.85 -14.58
CA SER A 15 38.32 -34.01 -15.94
C SER A 15 37.34 -33.74 -17.09
N ALA A 16 37.27 -32.47 -17.51
CA ALA A 16 37.20 -31.98 -18.90
C ALA A 16 37.19 -30.44 -18.82
N SER A 17 38.29 -29.73 -19.08
CA SER A 17 38.81 -29.39 -20.40
C SER A 17 37.76 -28.69 -21.26
N ASP A 18 37.73 -27.35 -21.23
CA ASP A 18 37.52 -26.58 -22.46
C ASP A 18 38.31 -25.27 -22.43
N SER A 19 38.74 -24.88 -23.61
CA SER A 19 40.01 -24.22 -23.89
C SER A 19 39.93 -22.69 -23.85
N ALA A 20 41.13 -22.14 -23.63
CA ALA A 20 41.53 -20.75 -23.77
C ALA A 20 40.94 -20.01 -24.99
N ASP A 21 40.66 -18.72 -24.81
CA ASP A 21 41.22 -17.71 -25.71
C ASP A 21 41.51 -16.41 -24.94
N VAL A 22 42.78 -16.02 -24.98
CA VAL A 22 43.35 -14.81 -24.39
C VAL A 22 43.63 -13.86 -25.56
N ALA A 23 42.81 -12.82 -25.70
CA ALA A 23 43.09 -11.70 -26.58
C ALA A 23 43.53 -10.50 -25.72
N VAL A 24 44.84 -10.34 -25.57
CA VAL A 24 45.49 -9.10 -25.15
C VAL A 24 45.52 -8.16 -26.36
N GLY A 25 44.94 -6.97 -26.22
CA GLY A 25 44.99 -5.91 -27.22
C GLY A 25 44.55 -4.57 -26.64
N ASP A 26 45.50 -3.83 -26.06
CA ASP A 26 45.54 -2.35 -26.03
C ASP A 26 46.41 -1.92 -27.24
N PRO A 27 46.35 -0.71 -27.86
CA PRO A 27 45.80 0.54 -27.30
C PRO A 27 45.15 1.58 -28.26
N ALA A 28 44.61 2.61 -27.61
CA ALA A 28 44.61 4.03 -28.02
C ALA A 28 43.46 4.64 -28.84
N GLU A 29 43.25 5.91 -28.48
CA GLU A 29 42.65 7.05 -29.19
C GLU A 29 41.12 7.28 -29.08
N ASP A 30 40.83 8.34 -28.32
CA ASP A 30 39.90 9.44 -28.60
C ASP A 30 38.46 9.11 -29.03
N THR A 31 37.49 9.62 -28.25
CA THR A 31 36.66 10.74 -28.70
C THR A 31 35.60 11.17 -27.67
N HIS A 32 35.55 12.49 -27.45
CA HIS A 32 34.37 13.28 -27.10
C HIS A 32 33.67 13.05 -25.76
N GLY A 33 34.11 13.85 -24.77
CA GLY A 33 33.26 14.91 -24.21
C GLY A 33 31.84 14.50 -23.80
N THR A 34 31.73 13.71 -22.73
CA THR A 34 30.48 13.60 -21.97
C THR A 34 30.22 14.93 -21.28
N LYS A 35 29.56 15.86 -21.99
CA LYS A 35 28.94 17.02 -21.38
C LYS A 35 27.96 16.51 -20.31
N PRO A 36 28.01 17.02 -19.07
CA PRO A 36 26.94 16.74 -18.12
C PRO A 36 25.65 17.26 -18.75
N VAL A 37 24.74 16.32 -19.02
CA VAL A 37 23.35 16.63 -19.35
C VAL A 37 22.87 17.56 -18.25
N LEU A 38 22.50 18.77 -18.65
CA LEU A 38 21.79 19.71 -17.81
C LEU A 38 20.65 18.94 -17.16
N ALA A 39 20.72 18.78 -15.84
CA ALA A 39 19.55 18.52 -15.04
C ALA A 39 18.58 19.67 -15.37
N SER A 40 17.58 19.38 -16.19
CA SER A 40 16.44 20.25 -16.39
C SER A 40 15.94 20.62 -15.01
N ALA A 41 16.07 21.90 -14.66
CA ALA A 41 15.42 22.46 -13.51
C ALA A 41 13.94 22.05 -13.54
N PRO A 42 13.32 21.67 -12.40
CA PRO A 42 11.89 21.45 -12.32
C PRO A 42 11.17 22.80 -12.42
N GLY A 43 11.19 23.40 -13.60
CA GLY A 43 10.41 24.58 -13.94
C GLY A 43 9.00 24.13 -14.26
N HIS A 44 8.11 24.20 -13.26
CA HIS A 44 6.65 24.15 -13.42
C HIS A 44 6.13 23.09 -14.40
N ALA A 45 6.62 21.85 -14.29
CA ALA A 45 5.99 20.74 -14.99
C ALA A 45 4.58 20.58 -14.42
N ARG A 46 3.57 21.00 -15.20
CA ARG A 46 2.16 20.77 -14.87
C ARG A 46 2.03 19.27 -14.58
N PRO A 47 1.51 18.87 -13.41
CA PRO A 47 1.46 17.46 -13.06
C PRO A 47 0.64 16.71 -14.12
N GLU A 48 1.13 15.55 -14.54
CA GLU A 48 0.42 14.67 -15.47
C GLU A 48 -0.77 14.07 -14.72
N VAL A 49 -1.92 14.71 -14.87
CA VAL A 49 -3.22 14.21 -14.41
C VAL A 49 -3.92 13.51 -15.57
N GLU A 50 -4.57 12.38 -15.29
CA GLU A 50 -5.33 11.65 -16.32
C GLU A 50 -6.63 12.38 -16.66
N ILE A 51 -7.24 13.06 -15.67
CA ILE A 51 -8.46 13.84 -15.82
C ILE A 51 -8.18 15.27 -15.35
N ASP A 52 -8.38 16.27 -16.21
CA ASP A 52 -8.28 17.68 -15.82
C ASP A 52 -9.51 18.05 -14.95
N PRO A 53 -9.34 18.31 -13.64
CA PRO A 53 -10.43 18.62 -12.73
C PRO A 53 -10.88 20.09 -12.81
N THR A 54 -10.22 20.92 -13.64
CA THR A 54 -10.47 22.36 -13.69
C THR A 54 -11.88 22.64 -14.19
N PRO A 55 -12.75 23.32 -13.40
CA PRO A 55 -14.11 23.62 -13.83
C PRO A 55 -14.15 24.44 -15.11
N ALA A 56 -15.11 24.17 -16.00
CA ALA A 56 -15.23 24.87 -17.29
C ALA A 56 -15.27 26.41 -17.14
N LEU A 57 -16.00 26.91 -16.14
CA LEU A 57 -16.05 28.34 -15.83
C LEU A 57 -14.66 28.91 -15.52
N ALA A 58 -13.82 28.20 -14.77
CA ALA A 58 -12.47 28.65 -14.45
C ALA A 58 -11.58 28.67 -15.70
N GLN A 59 -11.75 27.71 -16.61
CA GLN A 59 -11.06 27.69 -17.91
C GLN A 59 -11.47 28.87 -18.78
N ASP A 60 -12.77 29.18 -18.86
CA ASP A 60 -13.29 30.31 -19.62
C ASP A 60 -12.79 31.65 -19.07
N VAL A 61 -12.83 31.82 -17.74
CA VAL A 61 -12.31 33.02 -17.08
C VAL A 61 -10.81 33.17 -17.32
N LEU A 62 -10.02 32.09 -17.19
CA LEU A 62 -8.59 32.12 -17.52
C LEU A 62 -8.34 32.50 -18.98
N ALA A 63 -9.17 32.04 -19.92
CA ALA A 63 -9.06 32.44 -21.32
C ALA A 63 -9.27 33.95 -21.51
N LEU A 64 -10.22 34.56 -20.77
CA LEU A 64 -10.42 36.01 -20.77
C LEU A 64 -9.21 36.77 -20.21
N PHE A 65 -8.64 36.30 -19.09
CA PHE A 65 -7.43 36.87 -18.49
C PHE A 65 -6.16 36.64 -19.31
N ARG A 66 -6.16 35.67 -20.23
CA ARG A 66 -5.07 35.45 -21.19
C ARG A 66 -5.20 36.30 -22.46
N GLY A 67 -6.42 36.70 -22.81
CA GLY A 67 -6.70 37.52 -23.99
C GLY A 67 -7.08 38.96 -23.61
N PRO A 68 -8.37 39.32 -23.70
CA PRO A 68 -8.83 40.70 -23.60
C PRO A 68 -8.52 41.40 -22.27
N PHE A 69 -8.31 40.65 -21.18
CA PHE A 69 -8.00 41.20 -19.85
C PHE A 69 -6.55 40.97 -19.42
N ALA A 70 -5.63 40.69 -20.35
CA ALA A 70 -4.23 40.41 -20.02
C ALA A 70 -3.54 41.52 -19.21
N ASP A 71 -3.86 42.79 -19.51
CA ASP A 71 -3.27 43.97 -18.86
C ASP A 71 -4.11 44.48 -17.68
N VAL A 72 -5.29 43.90 -17.43
CA VAL A 72 -6.16 44.31 -16.33
C VAL A 72 -5.72 43.60 -15.05
N ARG A 73 -5.66 44.34 -13.95
CA ARG A 73 -5.40 43.83 -12.61
C ARG A 73 -6.56 44.20 -11.71
N PHE A 74 -7.26 43.19 -11.19
CA PHE A 74 -8.20 43.40 -10.11
C PHE A 74 -7.47 43.23 -8.77
N PRO A 75 -7.93 43.85 -7.68
CA PRO A 75 -7.23 43.85 -6.40
C PRO A 75 -7.00 42.44 -5.81
N ASP A 76 -7.98 41.55 -5.97
CA ASP A 76 -7.98 40.23 -5.33
C ASP A 76 -7.78 39.06 -6.31
N VAL A 77 -7.98 39.31 -7.61
CA VAL A 77 -7.97 38.28 -8.64
C VAL A 77 -7.24 38.78 -9.87
N ASP A 78 -6.18 38.08 -10.23
CA ASP A 78 -5.43 38.33 -11.44
C ASP A 78 -5.10 37.02 -12.16
N ARG A 79 -4.47 37.13 -13.34
CA ARG A 79 -4.11 35.93 -14.10
C ARG A 79 -3.18 35.00 -13.32
N ALA A 80 -2.20 35.57 -12.60
CA ALA A 80 -1.18 34.78 -11.92
C ALA A 80 -1.77 33.98 -10.76
N SER A 81 -2.65 34.58 -9.96
CA SER A 81 -3.38 33.91 -8.88
C SER A 81 -4.27 32.79 -9.42
N LEU A 82 -5.06 33.05 -10.46
CA LEU A 82 -5.91 32.01 -11.08
C LEU A 82 -5.10 30.85 -11.67
N GLU A 83 -3.95 31.13 -12.29
CA GLU A 83 -3.06 30.08 -12.81
C GLU A 83 -2.41 29.28 -11.68
N ALA A 84 -2.03 29.93 -10.58
CA ALA A 84 -1.51 29.27 -9.39
C ALA A 84 -2.56 28.34 -8.76
N ASP A 85 -3.82 28.78 -8.66
CA ASP A 85 -4.91 27.96 -8.13
C ASP A 85 -5.18 26.73 -9.00
N VAL A 86 -5.14 26.89 -10.33
CA VAL A 86 -5.26 25.74 -11.25
C VAL A 86 -4.10 24.77 -11.08
N ILE A 87 -2.86 25.26 -10.94
CA ILE A 87 -1.70 24.41 -10.69
C ILE A 87 -1.87 23.64 -9.37
N ALA A 88 -2.30 24.32 -8.30
CA ALA A 88 -2.55 23.69 -7.01
C ALA A 88 -3.63 22.61 -7.09
N LEU A 89 -4.73 22.89 -7.81
CA LEU A 89 -5.80 21.91 -8.03
C LEU A 89 -5.30 20.67 -8.77
N LEU A 90 -4.47 20.85 -9.81
CA LEU A 90 -3.90 19.73 -10.57
C LEU A 90 -2.94 18.90 -9.73
N HIS A 91 -2.15 19.53 -8.85
CA HIS A 91 -1.30 18.79 -7.90
C HIS A 91 -2.13 17.95 -6.94
N ALA A 92 -3.20 18.52 -6.38
CA ALA A 92 -4.12 17.79 -5.51
C ALA A 92 -4.77 16.61 -6.25
N GLN A 93 -5.18 16.79 -7.50
CA GLN A 93 -5.73 15.72 -8.32
C GLN A 93 -4.71 14.61 -8.61
N ALA A 94 -3.47 14.97 -8.96
CA ALA A 94 -2.41 13.99 -9.19
C ALA A 94 -2.10 13.17 -7.92
N GLU A 95 -2.15 13.80 -6.74
CA GLU A 95 -2.00 13.11 -5.46
C GLU A 95 -3.14 12.12 -5.22
N VAL A 96 -4.39 12.51 -5.48
CA VAL A 96 -5.55 11.60 -5.39
C VAL A 96 -5.37 10.39 -6.31
N GLU A 97 -5.00 10.60 -7.57
CA GLU A 97 -4.78 9.50 -8.53
C GLU A 97 -3.64 8.56 -8.10
N ALA A 98 -2.56 9.11 -7.52
CA ALA A 98 -1.47 8.31 -6.97
C ALA A 98 -1.92 7.46 -5.77
N LEU A 99 -2.71 8.04 -4.87
CA LEU A 99 -3.27 7.34 -3.71
C LEU A 99 -4.27 6.25 -4.12
N ASP A 100 -5.10 6.50 -5.13
CA ASP A 100 -6.05 5.52 -5.64
C ASP A 100 -5.33 4.30 -6.24
N ARG A 101 -4.24 4.52 -6.99
CA ARG A 101 -3.40 3.42 -7.50
C ARG A 101 -2.78 2.60 -6.37
N ALA A 102 -2.21 3.28 -5.36
CA ALA A 102 -1.62 2.61 -4.20
C ALA A 102 -2.65 1.80 -3.38
N LEU A 103 -3.88 2.32 -3.28
CA LEU A 103 -4.98 1.65 -2.59
C LEU A 103 -5.43 0.39 -3.34
N GLU A 104 -5.50 0.43 -4.68
CA GLU A 104 -5.84 -0.75 -5.47
C GLU A 104 -4.76 -1.83 -5.38
N ASP A 105 -3.47 -1.44 -5.41
CA ASP A 105 -2.37 -2.36 -5.18
C ASP A 105 -2.45 -3.02 -3.79
N ALA A 106 -2.72 -2.23 -2.75
CA ALA A 106 -2.87 -2.75 -1.39
C ALA A 106 -4.04 -3.75 -1.29
N ARG A 107 -5.17 -3.49 -1.95
CA ARG A 107 -6.31 -4.42 -2.02
C ARG A 107 -5.93 -5.73 -2.69
N GLN A 108 -5.18 -5.67 -3.79
CA GLN A 108 -4.73 -6.87 -4.50
C GLN A 108 -3.77 -7.70 -3.64
N VAL A 109 -2.86 -7.06 -2.89
CA VAL A 109 -1.98 -7.74 -1.93
C VAL A 109 -2.79 -8.43 -0.83
N VAL A 110 -3.78 -7.75 -0.24
CA VAL A 110 -4.64 -8.33 0.80
C VAL A 110 -5.39 -9.55 0.26
N LYS A 111 -5.97 -9.44 -0.94
CA LYS A 111 -6.66 -10.54 -1.60
C LYS A 111 -5.74 -11.75 -1.78
N SER A 112 -4.57 -11.56 -2.39
CA SER A 112 -3.59 -12.62 -2.61
C SER A 112 -3.14 -13.29 -1.30
N ARG A 113 -2.85 -12.49 -0.25
CA ARG A 113 -2.48 -13.02 1.07
C ARG A 113 -3.62 -13.81 1.71
N SER A 114 -4.86 -13.35 1.55
CA SER A 114 -6.04 -14.05 2.08
C SER A 114 -6.26 -15.41 1.39
N GLU A 115 -6.08 -15.48 0.07
CA GLU A 115 -6.20 -16.71 -0.71
C GLU A 115 -5.11 -17.72 -0.32
N HIS A 116 -3.87 -17.23 -0.15
CA HIS A 116 -2.77 -18.04 0.32
C HIS A 116 -3.01 -18.60 1.73
N LEU A 117 -3.50 -17.78 2.66
CA LEU A 117 -3.87 -18.20 4.02
C LEU A 117 -5.01 -19.22 4.02
N LEU A 118 -6.02 -19.03 3.16
CA LEU A 118 -7.12 -19.99 3.01
C LEU A 118 -6.60 -21.33 2.47
N GLY A 119 -5.70 -21.31 1.49
CA GLY A 119 -5.08 -22.51 0.94
C GLY A 119 -4.20 -23.24 1.95
N SER A 120 -3.41 -22.53 2.76
CA SER A 120 -2.58 -23.15 3.80
C SER A 120 -3.41 -23.70 4.95
N SER A 121 -4.42 -22.97 5.43
CA SER A 121 -5.34 -23.43 6.49
C SER A 121 -6.18 -24.64 6.05
N SER A 122 -6.66 -24.67 4.81
CA SER A 122 -7.36 -25.84 4.24
C SER A 122 -6.50 -27.10 4.27
N ARG A 123 -5.23 -26.99 3.86
CA ARG A 123 -4.25 -28.10 3.90
C ARG A 123 -3.92 -28.52 5.33
N ALA A 124 -3.66 -27.56 6.22
CA ALA A 124 -3.40 -27.83 7.63
C ALA A 124 -4.58 -28.59 8.27
N LEU A 125 -5.82 -28.19 7.95
CA LEU A 125 -7.01 -28.87 8.42
C LEU A 125 -7.16 -30.28 7.85
N ALA A 126 -6.76 -30.52 6.60
CA ALA A 126 -6.73 -31.85 6.03
C ALA A 126 -5.71 -32.76 6.75
N TYR A 127 -4.52 -32.25 7.07
CA TYR A 127 -3.53 -33.00 7.86
C TYR A 127 -3.99 -33.26 9.28
N ALA A 128 -4.61 -32.27 9.93
CA ALA A 128 -5.18 -32.42 11.26
C ALA A 128 -6.25 -33.54 11.30
N LYS A 129 -7.07 -33.65 10.25
CA LYS A 129 -8.05 -34.73 10.12
C LYS A 129 -7.40 -36.11 10.05
N VAL A 130 -6.34 -36.26 9.27
CA VAL A 130 -5.61 -37.54 9.16
C VAL A 130 -4.95 -37.90 10.50
N PHE A 131 -4.36 -36.91 11.18
CA PHE A 131 -3.72 -37.12 12.48
C PHE A 131 -4.72 -37.49 13.59
N ALA A 132 -5.93 -36.93 13.53
CA ALA A 132 -6.97 -37.18 14.53
C ALA A 132 -7.58 -38.59 14.42
N LEU A 133 -7.38 -39.32 13.32
CA LEU A 133 -8.00 -40.63 13.11
C LEU A 133 -7.69 -41.60 14.26
N GLY A 134 -8.74 -42.12 14.89
CA GLY A 134 -8.62 -43.03 16.03
C GLY A 134 -8.45 -42.34 17.39
N GLN A 135 -8.51 -41.00 17.43
CA GLN A 135 -8.51 -40.21 18.65
C GLN A 135 -9.82 -39.42 18.77
N PRO A 136 -10.84 -39.94 19.46
CA PRO A 136 -12.20 -39.38 19.42
C PRO A 136 -12.25 -37.92 19.89
N THR A 137 -11.43 -37.56 20.88
CA THR A 137 -11.34 -36.17 21.37
C THR A 137 -10.78 -35.19 20.33
N LEU A 138 -9.82 -35.63 19.50
CA LEU A 138 -9.24 -34.80 18.44
C LEU A 138 -10.16 -34.73 17.21
N GLU A 139 -10.84 -35.83 16.87
CA GLU A 139 -11.81 -35.85 15.76
C GLU A 139 -12.94 -34.84 16.02
N ASP A 140 -13.48 -34.84 17.24
CA ASP A 140 -14.48 -33.87 17.69
C ASP A 140 -13.95 -32.43 17.61
N ALA A 141 -12.71 -32.19 18.05
CA ALA A 141 -12.10 -30.86 18.01
C ALA A 141 -11.92 -30.35 16.56
N VAL A 142 -11.41 -31.18 15.66
CA VAL A 142 -11.19 -30.84 14.24
C VAL A 142 -12.53 -30.66 13.49
N GLY A 143 -13.56 -31.43 13.84
CA GLY A 143 -14.92 -31.28 13.29
C GLY A 143 -15.56 -29.92 13.59
N ARG A 144 -15.26 -29.32 14.75
CA ARG A 144 -15.76 -28.00 15.14
C ARG A 144 -15.14 -26.85 14.33
N VAL A 145 -13.90 -26.97 13.88
CA VAL A 145 -13.16 -25.91 13.15
C VAL A 145 -13.82 -25.54 11.81
N ARG A 146 -14.55 -26.46 11.16
CA ARG A 146 -15.35 -26.15 9.95
C ARG A 146 -16.74 -25.61 10.25
N SER A 147 -17.20 -25.80 11.48
CA SER A 147 -18.60 -25.62 11.85
C SER A 147 -18.83 -24.33 12.61
N THR A 148 -17.83 -23.45 12.81
CA THR A 148 -18.11 -22.10 13.27
C THR A 148 -18.83 -21.39 12.15
N PRO A 149 -20.15 -21.24 12.23
CA PRO A 149 -20.83 -20.47 11.23
C PRO A 149 -20.46 -19.02 11.49
N SER A 150 -20.36 -18.24 10.43
CA SER A 150 -20.62 -16.81 10.43
C SER A 150 -22.08 -16.47 10.90
N GLU A 151 -22.69 -17.30 11.75
CA GLU A 151 -24.06 -17.27 12.26
C GLU A 151 -24.18 -17.69 13.74
N ALA A 152 -23.35 -17.13 14.63
CA ALA A 152 -23.81 -16.87 16.00
C ALA A 152 -24.55 -15.51 16.10
N GLY A 153 -24.95 -14.96 14.94
CA GLY A 153 -25.75 -13.75 14.78
C GLY A 153 -27.13 -14.01 14.16
N ALA A 154 -27.78 -15.13 14.48
CA ALA A 154 -29.18 -15.35 14.12
C ALA A 154 -30.11 -14.93 15.26
N LYS A 155 -30.84 -13.82 15.08
CA LYS A 155 -32.27 -13.76 15.46
C LYS A 155 -33.09 -13.04 14.39
N PRO A 156 -34.01 -13.75 13.71
CA PRO A 156 -35.02 -13.12 12.87
C PRO A 156 -36.12 -12.55 13.77
N ARG A 157 -36.35 -11.23 13.72
CA ARG A 157 -37.53 -10.60 14.34
C ARG A 157 -38.38 -9.95 13.26
N GLY A 158 -39.24 -10.76 12.66
CA GLY A 158 -40.48 -10.24 12.11
C GLY A 158 -41.40 -9.79 13.24
N VAL A 159 -41.73 -8.51 13.27
CA VAL A 159 -42.96 -8.01 13.90
C VAL A 159 -43.64 -7.07 12.91
N LYS A 160 -44.72 -7.55 12.28
CA LYS A 160 -45.68 -6.71 11.56
C LYS A 160 -46.56 -5.99 12.60
N LYS A 161 -46.58 -4.64 12.61
CA LYS A 161 -47.78 -3.83 12.86
C LYS A 161 -47.55 -2.32 12.63
N LYS A 162 -48.03 -1.88 11.45
CA LYS A 162 -49.01 -0.81 11.21
C LYS A 162 -48.91 0.53 11.97
N ARG A 163 -48.93 1.60 11.15
CA ARG A 163 -49.41 3.00 11.32
C ARG A 163 -48.38 4.06 11.74
N GLY A 164 -48.11 4.98 10.81
CA GLY A 164 -47.57 6.31 11.10
C GLY A 164 -46.94 6.94 9.87
N ALA A 165 -47.74 7.64 9.07
CA ALA A 165 -47.25 8.49 7.99
C ALA A 165 -46.33 9.59 8.53
N ARG A 166 -45.18 9.80 7.87
CA ARG A 166 -44.61 11.12 7.54
C ARG A 166 -43.37 10.93 6.65
N GLU A 167 -43.48 11.43 5.43
CA GLU A 167 -42.35 11.96 4.66
C GLU A 167 -41.62 13.01 5.50
N ALA A 168 -40.29 12.90 5.59
CA ALA A 168 -39.34 14.01 5.47
C ALA A 168 -37.92 13.47 5.63
N THR A 169 -37.19 13.49 4.50
CA THR A 169 -35.77 13.77 4.33
C THR A 169 -34.97 14.14 5.59
N GLY A 170 -33.86 13.43 5.83
CA GLY A 170 -32.85 13.84 6.79
C GLY A 170 -31.89 12.72 7.16
N VAL A 171 -30.97 12.38 6.25
CA VAL A 171 -29.79 11.59 6.56
C VAL A 171 -28.94 12.41 7.54
N GLN A 172 -28.95 12.04 8.83
CA GLN A 172 -27.95 12.48 9.80
C GLN A 172 -27.21 11.24 10.29
N LEU A 173 -26.04 11.00 9.70
CA LEU A 173 -25.02 10.13 10.26
C LEU A 173 -24.28 10.93 11.35
N PRO A 174 -24.19 10.45 12.60
CA PRO A 174 -23.33 11.07 13.59
C PRO A 174 -21.87 10.77 13.21
N ILE A 175 -21.16 11.80 12.74
CA ILE A 175 -19.70 11.79 12.66
C ILE A 175 -19.19 11.66 14.09
N ARG A 176 -18.58 10.50 14.38
CA ARG A 176 -17.80 10.26 15.59
C ARG A 176 -16.52 11.08 15.48
N ALA A 177 -16.43 12.16 16.24
CA ALA A 177 -15.18 12.89 16.43
C ALA A 177 -14.15 11.99 17.17
N PRO A 178 -12.86 12.02 16.80
CA PRO A 178 -11.80 11.47 17.63
C PRO A 178 -11.57 12.44 18.80
N VAL A 179 -11.92 12.02 20.02
CA VAL A 179 -11.36 12.66 21.21
C VAL A 179 -10.03 11.95 21.46
N GLU A 180 -8.96 12.70 21.23
CA GLU A 180 -7.59 12.36 21.59
C GLU A 180 -7.53 12.07 23.10
N SER A 181 -7.31 10.80 23.43
CA SER A 181 -6.86 10.40 24.76
C SER A 181 -5.34 10.56 24.77
N ALA A 182 -4.89 11.76 25.11
CA ALA A 182 -3.52 12.01 25.56
C ALA A 182 -3.30 11.22 26.86
N GLY A 183 -2.90 9.95 26.71
CA GLY A 183 -2.37 9.10 27.76
C GLY A 183 -0.87 9.28 27.80
N ASP A 184 -0.46 10.28 28.57
CA ASP A 184 0.89 10.55 29.04
C ASP A 184 1.38 9.34 29.84
N THR A 185 2.06 8.38 29.20
CA THR A 185 2.82 7.35 29.92
C THR A 185 4.24 7.86 30.08
N ASP A 186 4.44 8.53 31.21
CA ASP A 186 5.73 8.83 31.80
C ASP A 186 6.49 7.52 32.02
N VAL A 187 7.49 7.28 31.16
CA VAL A 187 8.45 6.18 31.27
C VAL A 187 9.56 6.65 32.19
N ALA A 188 9.32 6.57 33.50
CA ALA A 188 10.37 6.68 34.50
C ALA A 188 11.13 5.35 34.58
N LEU A 189 12.13 5.22 33.71
CA LEU A 189 13.29 4.37 33.90
C LEU A 189 14.13 4.96 35.03
N GLU A 190 14.09 4.38 36.24
CA GLU A 190 15.24 4.45 37.15
C GLU A 190 15.35 3.17 38.01
N GLY A 191 16.53 2.54 37.93
CA GLY A 191 17.23 2.12 39.15
C GLY A 191 17.09 0.67 39.61
N GLU A 192 17.38 -0.30 38.74
CA GLU A 192 17.87 -1.61 39.19
C GLU A 192 19.36 -1.47 39.55
N LEU A 193 19.72 -1.69 40.83
CA LEU A 193 20.94 -2.36 41.31
C LEU A 193 21.16 -2.10 42.82
N ALA A 194 20.65 -3.00 43.67
CA ALA A 194 21.11 -3.16 45.05
C ALA A 194 20.95 -4.63 45.50
N ALA A 195 22.08 -5.18 46.01
CA ALA A 195 22.26 -6.45 46.74
C ALA A 195 22.02 -7.74 45.92
N GLU A 196 22.88 -8.76 45.96
CA GLU A 196 23.63 -9.33 47.09
C GLU A 196 24.84 -10.16 46.59
#